data_AF-A0A7J9Q5Z7-F1
#
_entry.id   AF-A0A7J9Q5Z7-F1
#
_cell.length_a   1.000
_cell.length_b   1.000
_cell.length_c   1.000
_cell.angle_alpha   90.00
_cell.angle_beta   90.00
_cell.angle_gamma   90.00
#
_symmetry.space_group_name_H-M   'P 1'
#
loop_
_entity.id
_entity.type
_entity.pdbx_description
1 polymer ?
#
loop_
_entity_poly.entity_id
_entity_poly.type
_entity_poly.pdbx_seq_one_letter_code
_entity_poly.pdbx_strand_id
1 'polypeptide(L)'
;MALFGSKKIEEVSNEQAGNIKSPVDLVLNMREQGLSNNQIITSLQREGYQTTEIFDAMNQADLQMANGSPTDDSGTAMQNQIYPEELMDEPQQVERQPSYSYQEPSYNNKDVTKIEELVEAVVEEKWVDLVKDVNKIIEWKSKVESDTASINQEIEDLKESFNELQKNIIGKIDEYDKNITKVSTNIKAMENVFQKAIPTFTENINELARTVESLKNISRKRKK
;
A
#
# COMPACT_ATOMS: atom_id res chain seq x y z
N MET A 1 49.61 -38.31 -29.04
CA MET A 1 48.36 -37.53 -29.18
C MET A 1 48.19 -36.78 -27.87
N ALA A 2 48.56 -35.49 -27.80
CA ALA A 2 47.66 -34.36 -28.09
C ALA A 2 46.50 -34.34 -27.05
N LEU A 3 46.18 -33.31 -26.27
CA LEU A 3 46.50 -31.89 -26.23
C LEU A 3 46.01 -31.35 -24.85
N PHE A 4 46.72 -30.35 -24.33
CA PHE A 4 46.29 -29.20 -23.51
C PHE A 4 44.96 -29.23 -22.72
N GLY A 5 45.07 -28.88 -21.43
CA GLY A 5 43.95 -28.47 -20.58
C GLY A 5 44.44 -27.77 -19.31
N SER A 6 45.12 -26.63 -19.50
CA SER A 6 45.66 -25.79 -18.43
C SER A 6 44.56 -25.34 -17.47
N LYS A 7 44.63 -25.83 -16.23
CA LYS A 7 43.81 -25.36 -15.11
C LYS A 7 44.34 -23.97 -14.70
N LYS A 8 43.80 -22.92 -15.32
CA LYS A 8 44.04 -21.53 -14.95
C LYS A 8 43.39 -21.28 -13.59
N ILE A 9 44.24 -21.00 -12.60
CA ILE A 9 43.87 -20.41 -11.33
C ILE A 9 43.69 -18.92 -11.62
N GLU A 10 42.45 -18.46 -11.72
CA GLU A 10 42.07 -17.05 -11.58
C GLU A 10 41.42 -16.97 -10.19
N GLU A 11 42.19 -16.47 -9.22
CA GLU A 11 42.15 -15.06 -8.78
C GLU A 11 40.87 -14.71 -8.05
N VAL A 12 41.01 -14.77 -6.73
CA VAL A 12 40.17 -14.13 -5.74
C VAL A 12 40.18 -12.62 -6.02
N SER A 13 39.06 -12.09 -6.52
CA SER A 13 38.73 -10.67 -6.57
C SER A 13 37.37 -10.53 -5.88
N ASN A 14 37.36 -10.39 -4.56
CA ASN A 14 37.28 -9.11 -3.84
C ASN A 14 36.23 -8.15 -4.43
N GLU A 15 35.05 -8.22 -3.80
CA GLU A 15 34.18 -7.11 -3.39
C GLU A 15 34.13 -5.81 -4.21
N GLN A 16 32.89 -5.46 -4.55
CA GLN A 16 32.37 -4.08 -4.65
C GLN A 16 32.84 -3.23 -5.83
N ALA A 17 32.17 -3.40 -6.97
CA ALA A 17 31.98 -2.31 -7.94
C ALA A 17 30.62 -2.46 -8.63
N GLY A 18 29.73 -1.50 -8.35
CA GLY A 18 28.49 -1.15 -9.04
C GLY A 18 27.83 -2.19 -9.93
N ASN A 19 26.89 -2.96 -9.37
CA ASN A 19 25.82 -3.54 -10.17
C ASN A 19 24.91 -2.38 -10.63
N ILE A 20 25.28 -1.74 -11.73
CA ILE A 20 24.40 -0.80 -12.46
C ILE A 20 23.29 -1.69 -13.01
N LYS A 21 22.28 -1.96 -12.18
CA LYS A 21 21.03 -2.55 -12.65
C LYS A 21 20.52 -1.62 -13.72
N SER A 22 20.35 -2.13 -14.94
CA SER A 22 19.84 -1.33 -16.04
C SER A 22 18.54 -0.66 -15.61
N PRO A 23 18.27 0.60 -15.98
CA PRO A 23 17.00 1.24 -15.69
C PRO A 23 15.80 0.36 -16.05
N VAL A 24 15.92 -0.43 -17.11
CA VAL A 24 14.92 -1.42 -17.57
C VAL A 24 14.68 -2.52 -16.53
N ASP A 25 15.75 -3.06 -15.94
CA ASP A 25 15.67 -4.14 -14.94
C ASP A 25 15.03 -3.64 -13.64
N LEU A 26 15.30 -2.38 -13.28
CA LEU A 26 14.68 -1.73 -12.11
C LEU A 26 13.18 -1.50 -12.34
N VAL A 27 12.80 -1.02 -13.53
CA VAL A 27 11.38 -0.86 -13.89
C VAL A 27 10.66 -2.19 -13.83
N LEU A 28 11.23 -3.25 -14.42
CA LEU A 28 10.65 -4.60 -14.39
C LEU A 28 10.47 -5.10 -12.95
N ASN A 29 11.49 -4.96 -12.11
CA ASN A 29 11.42 -5.41 -10.72
C ASN A 29 10.39 -4.62 -9.89
N MET A 30 10.31 -3.30 -10.07
CA MET A 30 9.33 -2.48 -9.38
C MET A 30 7.90 -2.79 -9.85
N ARG A 31 7.74 -3.16 -11.12
CA ARG A 31 6.46 -3.55 -11.68
C ARG A 31 6.00 -4.92 -11.21
N GLU A 32 6.91 -5.88 -11.07
CA GLU A 32 6.63 -7.18 -10.43
C GLU A 32 6.15 -7.02 -8.97
N GLN A 33 6.59 -5.97 -8.28
CA GLN A 33 6.13 -5.60 -6.94
C GLN A 33 4.76 -4.89 -6.94
N GLY A 34 4.15 -4.65 -8.11
CA GLY A 34 2.86 -4.00 -8.26
C GLY A 34 2.88 -2.47 -8.11
N LEU A 35 4.06 -1.84 -8.21
CA LEU A 35 4.18 -0.38 -8.16
C LEU A 35 3.62 0.26 -9.43
N SER A 36 2.98 1.43 -9.28
CA SER A 36 2.46 2.20 -10.41
C SER A 36 3.57 2.94 -11.16
N ASN A 37 3.35 3.21 -12.44
CA ASN A 37 4.28 3.94 -13.31
C ASN A 37 4.77 5.28 -12.71
N ASN A 38 3.89 6.05 -12.06
CA ASN A 38 4.27 7.31 -11.40
C ASN A 38 5.20 7.10 -10.18
N GLN A 39 4.99 6.02 -9.42
CA GLN A 39 5.84 5.67 -8.27
C GLN A 39 7.22 5.17 -8.73
N ILE A 40 7.26 4.46 -9.86
CA ILE A 40 8.51 4.02 -10.50
C ILE A 40 9.33 5.23 -10.96
N ILE A 41 8.69 6.20 -11.63
CA ILE A 41 9.36 7.44 -12.06
C ILE A 41 9.95 8.19 -10.86
N THR A 42 9.18 8.37 -9.78
CA THR A 42 9.67 9.08 -8.59
C THR A 42 10.82 8.33 -7.90
N SER A 43 10.78 6.99 -7.91
CA SER A 43 11.85 6.16 -7.32
C SER A 43 13.14 6.23 -8.14
N LEU A 44 13.03 6.15 -9.47
CA LEU A 44 14.18 6.24 -10.37
C LEU A 44 14.78 7.64 -10.42
N GLN A 45 13.96 8.70 -10.34
CA GLN A 45 14.46 10.06 -10.19
C GLN A 45 15.23 10.24 -8.87
N ARG A 46 14.78 9.62 -7.78
CA ARG A 46 15.50 9.62 -6.49
C ARG A 46 16.80 8.83 -6.55
N GLU A 47 16.88 7.82 -7.41
CA GLU A 47 18.09 7.05 -7.68
C GLU A 47 19.04 7.77 -8.66
N GLY A 48 18.63 8.90 -9.22
CA GLY A 48 19.47 9.80 -10.03
C GLY A 48 19.39 9.57 -11.55
N TYR A 49 18.46 8.75 -12.02
CA TYR A 49 18.26 8.52 -13.46
C TYR A 49 17.59 9.72 -14.12
N GLN A 50 18.00 10.00 -15.37
CA GLN A 50 17.39 11.07 -16.14
C GLN A 50 15.98 10.70 -16.58
N THR A 51 15.11 11.71 -16.65
CA THR A 51 13.72 11.53 -17.07
C THR A 51 13.60 10.81 -18.42
N THR A 52 14.49 11.11 -19.38
CA THR A 52 14.54 10.43 -20.68
C THR A 52 14.89 8.95 -20.56
N GLU A 53 15.93 8.62 -19.79
CA GLU A 53 16.36 7.23 -19.53
C GLU A 53 15.26 6.41 -18.84
N ILE A 54 14.50 7.04 -17.94
CA ILE A 54 13.36 6.41 -17.25
C ILE A 54 12.25 6.07 -18.24
N PHE A 55 11.89 7.00 -19.13
CA PHE A 55 10.84 6.77 -20.12
C PHE A 55 11.23 5.72 -21.16
N ASP A 56 12.47 5.77 -21.65
CA ASP A 56 12.99 4.77 -22.59
C ASP A 56 12.99 3.38 -21.96
N ALA A 57 13.41 3.28 -20.69
CA ALA A 57 13.42 2.03 -19.95
C ALA A 57 12.02 1.47 -19.68
N MET A 58 11.05 2.34 -19.39
CA MET A 58 9.67 1.94 -19.20
C MET A 58 9.04 1.39 -20.48
N ASN A 59 9.26 2.07 -21.60
CA ASN A 59 8.77 1.62 -22.90
C ASN A 59 9.42 0.28 -23.29
N GLN A 60 10.73 0.14 -23.05
CA GLN A 60 11.45 -1.11 -23.29
C GLN A 60 10.98 -2.25 -22.38
N ALA A 61 10.67 -1.98 -21.11
CA ALA A 61 10.11 -2.97 -20.19
C ALA A 61 8.70 -3.41 -20.60
N ASP A 62 7.87 -2.48 -21.10
CA ASP A 62 6.52 -2.78 -21.61
C ASP A 62 6.59 -3.68 -22.86
N LEU A 63 7.50 -3.41 -23.78
CA LEU A 63 7.74 -4.25 -24.96
C LEU A 63 8.24 -5.65 -24.57
N GLN A 64 9.09 -5.77 -23.55
CA GLN A 64 9.59 -7.07 -23.08
C GLN A 64 8.50 -7.92 -22.42
N MET A 65 7.62 -7.31 -21.62
CA MET A 65 6.47 -8.03 -21.05
C MET A 65 5.42 -8.38 -22.12
N ALA A 66 5.21 -7.50 -23.10
CA ALA A 66 4.29 -7.75 -24.21
C ALA A 66 4.73 -8.91 -25.11
N ASN A 67 6.03 -9.24 -25.14
CA ASN A 67 6.57 -10.35 -25.92
C ASN A 67 6.25 -11.75 -25.31
N GLY A 68 5.46 -11.81 -24.22
CA GLY A 68 5.04 -13.05 -23.55
C GLY A 68 3.57 -13.46 -23.76
N SER A 69 2.74 -12.69 -24.46
CA SER A 69 1.33 -13.06 -24.73
C SER A 69 0.74 -12.30 -25.92
N PRO A 70 0.19 -12.99 -26.94
CA PRO A 70 -0.54 -12.33 -28.01
C PRO A 70 -1.98 -12.08 -27.54
N THR A 71 -2.30 -10.86 -27.15
CA THR A 71 -3.69 -10.42 -27.01
C THR A 71 -3.87 -9.00 -27.52
N ASP A 72 -4.67 -8.91 -28.59
CA ASP A 72 -5.51 -7.82 -29.08
C ASP A 72 -5.00 -6.37 -29.03
N ASP A 73 -4.61 -5.94 -30.23
CA ASP A 73 -5.12 -4.75 -30.92
C ASP A 73 -6.11 -3.86 -30.13
N SER A 74 -5.61 -2.74 -29.63
CA SER A 74 -6.34 -1.47 -29.54
C SER A 74 -5.32 -0.36 -29.40
N GLY A 75 -5.03 0.27 -30.55
CA GLY A 75 -3.94 1.22 -30.71
C GLY A 75 -4.06 2.50 -29.90
N THR A 76 -2.91 3.03 -29.51
CA THR A 76 -2.66 4.48 -29.47
C THR A 76 -1.17 4.69 -29.72
N ALA A 77 -0.82 5.03 -30.96
CA ALA A 77 0.50 5.52 -31.31
C ALA A 77 0.59 7.00 -30.93
N MET A 78 1.48 7.36 -30.00
CA MET A 78 2.00 8.72 -29.84
C MET A 78 3.52 8.62 -30.09
N GLN A 79 3.96 8.95 -31.29
CA GLN A 79 4.39 10.28 -31.75
C GLN A 79 5.71 10.72 -31.11
N ASN A 80 6.74 10.37 -31.87
CA ASN A 80 8.15 10.72 -31.78
C ASN A 80 8.34 12.25 -31.65
N GLN A 81 8.92 12.72 -30.54
CA GLN A 81 9.39 14.10 -30.42
C GLN A 81 10.92 14.11 -30.40
N ILE A 82 11.47 14.65 -31.49
CA ILE A 82 12.89 14.91 -31.74
C ILE A 82 13.29 16.17 -30.95
N TYR A 83 14.26 16.06 -30.04
CA TYR A 83 14.93 17.20 -29.42
C TYR A 83 16.19 17.56 -30.22
N PRO A 84 16.43 18.84 -30.56
CA PRO A 84 17.71 19.28 -31.14
C PRO A 84 18.79 19.50 -30.08
N GLU A 85 20.00 19.08 -30.44
CA GLU A 85 21.26 19.13 -29.71
C GLU A 85 21.94 20.50 -29.94
N GLU A 86 22.26 21.22 -28.86
CA GLU A 86 23.02 22.48 -28.90
C GLU A 86 24.51 22.22 -29.16
N LEU A 87 25.07 22.76 -30.25
CA LEU A 87 26.51 22.81 -30.47
C LEU A 87 26.96 24.14 -31.10
N MET A 88 27.77 24.85 -30.32
CA MET A 88 28.95 25.66 -30.62
C MET A 88 28.92 26.76 -31.71
N ASP A 89 29.20 27.96 -31.22
CA ASP A 89 29.61 29.17 -31.91
C ASP A 89 31.13 29.11 -32.22
N GLU A 90 31.55 29.25 -33.48
CA GLU A 90 32.93 29.62 -33.85
C GLU A 90 32.94 30.48 -35.13
N PRO A 91 33.75 31.55 -35.24
CA PRO A 91 33.66 32.51 -36.32
C PRO A 91 34.75 32.26 -37.37
N GLN A 92 34.37 32.09 -38.65
CA GLN A 92 35.31 32.30 -39.75
C GLN A 92 34.69 33.06 -40.93
N GLN A 93 35.45 34.09 -41.31
CA GLN A 93 35.20 35.04 -42.37
C GLN A 93 35.50 34.47 -43.76
N VAL A 94 34.56 34.70 -44.66
CA VAL A 94 34.69 35.14 -46.06
C VAL A 94 35.46 34.23 -47.02
N GLU A 95 34.71 33.56 -47.90
CA GLU A 95 35.11 33.47 -49.30
C GLU A 95 33.87 33.49 -50.23
N ARG A 96 33.95 34.33 -51.26
CA ARG A 96 32.86 34.61 -52.22
C ARG A 96 32.66 33.42 -53.14
N GLN A 97 31.41 32.94 -53.25
CA GLN A 97 30.97 32.05 -54.32
C GLN A 97 29.58 32.46 -54.85
N PRO A 98 29.26 32.09 -56.10
CA PRO A 98 28.33 32.83 -56.96
C PRO A 98 26.88 32.70 -56.50
N SER A 99 26.15 33.82 -56.61
CA SER A 99 24.72 33.89 -56.36
C SER A 99 23.97 32.98 -57.33
N TYR A 100 23.59 31.81 -56.84
CA TYR A 100 22.42 31.11 -57.38
C TYR A 100 21.20 31.84 -56.83
N SER A 101 20.45 32.46 -57.74
CA SER A 101 19.11 32.96 -57.43
C SER A 101 18.24 31.75 -57.09
N TYR A 102 18.13 31.43 -55.81
CA TYR A 102 17.01 30.66 -55.31
C TYR A 102 15.77 31.55 -55.48
N GLN A 103 14.88 31.11 -56.36
CA GLN A 103 13.55 31.65 -56.47
C GLN A 103 12.82 31.20 -55.20
N GLU A 104 12.79 32.07 -54.20
CA GLU A 104 11.98 31.85 -53.00
C GLU A 104 10.53 31.61 -53.45
N PRO A 105 9.88 30.53 -53.00
CA PRO A 105 8.44 30.50 -53.05
C PRO A 105 7.96 31.68 -52.22
N SER A 106 7.37 32.67 -52.90
CA SER A 106 6.69 33.77 -52.26
C SER A 106 5.53 33.17 -51.45
N TYR A 107 5.79 32.88 -50.18
CA TYR A 107 4.75 32.64 -49.21
C TYR A 107 3.98 33.94 -49.10
N ASN A 108 2.72 33.89 -49.52
CA ASN A 108 1.78 34.98 -49.35
C ASN A 108 1.79 35.38 -47.88
N ASN A 109 2.19 36.61 -47.59
CA ASN A 109 2.21 37.17 -46.23
C ASN A 109 0.81 37.08 -45.56
N LYS A 110 -0.24 36.93 -46.37
CA LYS A 110 -1.64 36.67 -45.97
C LYS A 110 -1.90 35.28 -45.39
N ASP A 111 -1.09 34.28 -45.72
CA ASP A 111 -1.27 32.92 -45.19
C ASP A 111 -0.52 32.76 -43.87
N VAL A 112 0.63 33.43 -43.70
CA VAL A 112 1.36 33.49 -42.41
C VAL A 112 0.55 34.26 -41.37
N THR A 113 -0.01 35.42 -41.71
CA THR A 113 -0.88 36.19 -40.79
C THR A 113 -2.14 35.44 -40.39
N LYS A 114 -2.76 34.67 -41.29
CA LYS A 114 -3.90 33.81 -40.93
C LYS A 114 -3.48 32.64 -40.04
N ILE A 115 -2.30 32.07 -40.26
CA ILE A 115 -1.76 31.03 -39.39
C ILE A 115 -1.43 31.61 -38.01
N GLU A 116 -0.87 32.81 -37.92
CA GLU A 116 -0.63 33.53 -36.67
C GLU A 116 -1.94 33.85 -35.94
N GLU A 117 -2.95 34.38 -36.63
CA GLU A 117 -4.29 34.63 -36.05
C GLU A 117 -4.96 33.32 -35.58
N LEU A 118 -4.84 32.23 -36.34
CA LEU A 118 -5.35 30.92 -35.95
C LEU A 118 -4.58 30.34 -34.75
N VAL A 119 -3.27 30.53 -34.70
CA VAL A 119 -2.43 30.09 -33.58
C VAL A 119 -2.73 30.90 -32.33
N GLU A 120 -2.89 32.21 -32.42
CA GLU A 120 -3.22 33.08 -31.28
C GLU A 120 -4.63 32.79 -30.75
N ALA A 121 -5.61 32.58 -31.63
CA ALA A 121 -6.95 32.14 -31.24
C ALA A 121 -6.94 30.76 -30.55
N VAL A 122 -6.15 29.80 -31.07
CA VAL A 122 -6.03 28.45 -30.48
C VAL A 122 -5.28 28.49 -29.14
N VAL A 123 -4.24 29.32 -29.01
CA VAL A 123 -3.49 29.49 -27.76
C VAL A 123 -4.36 30.13 -26.69
N GLU A 124 -5.13 31.17 -27.01
CA GLU A 124 -6.05 31.82 -26.07
C GLU A 124 -7.15 30.85 -25.60
N GLU A 125 -7.74 30.08 -26.52
CA GLU A 125 -8.76 29.07 -26.19
C GLU A 125 -8.21 28.02 -25.22
N LYS A 126 -7.01 27.49 -25.52
CA LYS A 126 -6.36 26.48 -24.66
C LYS A 126 -5.85 27.04 -23.35
N TRP A 127 -5.47 28.31 -23.30
CA TRP A 127 -5.11 28.99 -22.06
C TRP A 127 -6.30 29.12 -21.11
N VAL A 128 -7.47 29.49 -21.65
CA VAL A 128 -8.72 29.58 -20.87
C VAL A 128 -9.12 28.22 -20.31
N ASP A 129 -9.03 27.16 -21.10
CA ASP A 129 -9.29 25.78 -20.64
C ASP A 129 -8.30 25.35 -19.54
N LEU A 130 -7.01 25.67 -19.71
CA LEU A 130 -5.98 25.35 -18.72
C LEU A 130 -6.22 26.08 -17.40
N VAL A 131 -6.53 27.38 -17.43
CA VAL A 131 -6.85 28.16 -16.23
C VAL A 131 -8.07 27.58 -15.52
N LYS A 132 -9.08 27.14 -16.29
CA LYS A 132 -10.27 26.50 -15.73
C LYS A 132 -9.93 25.17 -15.04
N ASP A 133 -9.06 24.36 -15.62
CA ASP A 133 -8.63 23.11 -15.00
C ASP A 133 -7.74 23.33 -13.76
N VAL A 134 -6.88 24.35 -13.77
CA VAL A 134 -6.12 24.78 -12.58
C VAL A 134 -7.07 25.21 -11.45
N ASN A 135 -8.14 25.94 -11.76
CA ASN A 135 -9.14 26.32 -10.76
C ASN A 135 -9.83 25.08 -10.15
N LYS A 136 -10.18 24.08 -10.97
CA LYS A 136 -10.72 22.81 -10.45
C LYS A 136 -9.73 22.08 -9.55
N ILE A 137 -8.43 22.11 -9.89
CA ILE A 137 -7.38 21.50 -9.06
C ILE A 137 -7.25 22.25 -7.73
N ILE A 138 -7.37 23.57 -7.72
CA ILE A 138 -7.35 24.38 -6.48
C ILE A 138 -8.55 24.02 -5.61
N GLU A 139 -9.76 23.94 -6.18
CA GLU A 139 -10.97 23.53 -5.45
C GLU A 139 -10.82 22.11 -4.88
N TRP A 140 -10.33 21.17 -5.69
CA TRP A 140 -10.05 19.82 -5.24
C TRP A 140 -9.00 19.78 -4.12
N LYS A 141 -7.92 20.56 -4.24
CA LYS A 141 -6.88 20.68 -3.22
C LYS A 141 -7.46 21.19 -1.91
N SER A 142 -8.27 22.26 -1.95
CA SER A 142 -8.95 22.79 -0.77
C SER A 142 -9.91 21.77 -0.15
N LYS A 143 -10.64 21.01 -0.97
CA LYS A 143 -11.51 19.93 -0.49
C LYS A 143 -10.71 18.82 0.19
N VAL A 144 -9.61 18.36 -0.40
CA VAL A 144 -8.74 17.33 0.17
C VAL A 144 -8.07 17.81 1.46
N GLU A 145 -7.65 19.06 1.53
CA GLU A 145 -7.10 19.66 2.76
C GLU A 145 -8.16 19.68 3.88
N SER A 146 -9.40 20.06 3.56
CA SER A 146 -10.52 20.01 4.50
C SER A 146 -10.84 18.58 4.94
N ASP A 147 -10.97 17.66 4.00
CA ASP A 147 -11.27 16.24 4.28
C ASP A 147 -10.15 15.62 5.13
N THR A 148 -8.88 15.96 4.86
CA THR A 148 -7.73 15.51 5.65
C THR A 148 -7.78 16.06 7.08
N ALA A 149 -8.15 17.33 7.25
CA ALA A 149 -8.32 17.91 8.57
C ALA A 149 -9.45 17.22 9.36
N SER A 150 -10.58 16.94 8.71
CA SER A 150 -11.69 16.19 9.31
C SER A 150 -11.28 14.77 9.69
N ILE A 151 -10.57 14.04 8.83
CA ILE A 151 -10.06 12.70 9.12
C ILE A 151 -9.12 12.71 10.33
N ASN A 152 -8.22 13.70 10.43
CA ASN A 152 -7.33 13.81 11.58
C ASN A 152 -8.10 14.04 12.89
N GLN A 153 -9.16 14.84 12.85
CA GLN A 153 -10.03 15.04 14.01
C GLN A 153 -10.76 13.74 14.38
N GLU A 154 -11.37 13.06 13.40
CA GLU A 154 -12.06 11.79 13.62
C GLU A 154 -11.12 10.71 14.18
N ILE A 155 -9.86 10.68 13.76
CA ILE A 155 -8.85 9.76 14.31
C ILE A 155 -8.54 10.07 15.78
N GLU A 156 -8.42 11.36 16.15
CA GLU A 156 -8.17 11.72 17.54
C GLU A 156 -9.38 11.41 18.43
N ASP A 157 -10.60 11.68 17.94
CA ASP A 157 -11.85 11.33 18.63
C ASP A 157 -11.99 9.80 18.77
N LEU A 158 -11.65 9.04 17.72
CA LEU A 158 -11.64 7.57 17.75
C LEU A 158 -10.64 7.04 18.79
N LYS A 159 -9.46 7.63 18.86
CA LYS A 159 -8.42 7.28 19.84
C LYS A 159 -8.88 7.58 21.28
N GLU A 160 -9.57 8.70 21.49
CA GLU A 160 -10.17 9.01 22.79
C GLU A 160 -11.23 7.98 23.17
N SER A 161 -12.17 7.68 22.27
CA SER A 161 -13.21 6.66 22.50
C SER A 161 -12.63 5.26 22.75
N PHE A 162 -11.53 4.92 22.08
CA PHE A 162 -10.82 3.66 22.30
C PHE A 162 -10.16 3.61 23.68
N ASN A 163 -9.54 4.70 24.13
CA ASN A 163 -8.97 4.79 25.47
C ASN A 163 -10.06 4.67 26.56
N GLU A 164 -11.21 5.31 26.36
CA GLU A 164 -12.36 5.15 27.26
C GLU A 164 -12.88 3.71 27.26
N LEU A 165 -13.00 3.09 26.09
CA LEU A 165 -13.41 1.70 25.97
C LEU A 165 -12.42 0.76 26.67
N GLN A 166 -11.11 0.94 26.48
CA GLN A 166 -10.10 0.14 27.17
C GLN A 166 -10.21 0.29 28.68
N LYS A 167 -10.39 1.51 29.18
CA LYS A 167 -10.59 1.76 30.62
C LYS A 167 -11.85 1.07 31.14
N ASN A 168 -12.95 1.15 30.40
CA ASN A 168 -14.22 0.50 30.75
C ASN A 168 -14.11 -1.03 30.71
N ILE A 169 -13.39 -1.59 29.75
CA ILE A 169 -13.14 -3.04 29.64
C ILE A 169 -12.28 -3.52 30.81
N ILE A 170 -11.17 -2.82 31.13
CA ILE A 170 -10.33 -3.17 32.28
C ILE A 170 -11.15 -3.12 33.57
N GLY A 171 -11.97 -2.08 33.76
CA GLY A 171 -12.87 -1.98 34.91
C GLY A 171 -13.86 -3.15 35.00
N LYS A 172 -14.49 -3.53 33.88
CA LYS A 172 -15.39 -4.69 33.83
C LYS A 172 -14.67 -6.01 34.09
N ILE A 173 -13.44 -6.17 33.62
CA ILE A 173 -12.62 -7.36 33.88
C ILE A 173 -12.26 -7.45 35.37
N ASP A 174 -11.87 -6.33 35.99
CA ASP A 174 -11.58 -6.28 37.43
C ASP A 174 -12.82 -6.58 38.28
N GLU A 175 -13.99 -6.04 37.90
CA GLU A 175 -15.27 -6.39 38.53
C GLU A 175 -15.60 -7.88 38.36
N TYR A 176 -15.34 -8.42 37.17
CA TYR A 176 -15.55 -9.83 36.87
C TYR A 176 -14.63 -10.74 37.69
N ASP A 177 -13.34 -10.41 37.83
CA ASP A 177 -12.39 -11.14 38.65
C ASP A 177 -12.78 -11.13 40.15
N LYS A 178 -13.20 -9.97 40.66
CA LYS A 178 -13.76 -9.86 42.01
C LYS A 178 -15.00 -10.72 42.19
N ASN A 179 -15.90 -10.72 41.20
CA ASN A 179 -17.11 -11.55 41.24
C ASN A 179 -16.78 -13.04 41.19
N ILE A 180 -15.85 -13.49 40.36
CA ILE A 180 -15.36 -14.87 40.33
C ILE A 180 -14.74 -15.25 41.68
N THR A 181 -13.91 -14.39 42.26
CA THR A 181 -13.29 -14.65 43.56
C THR A 181 -14.33 -14.76 44.67
N LYS A 182 -15.37 -13.91 44.65
CA LYS A 182 -16.52 -14.00 45.57
C LYS A 182 -17.30 -15.30 45.36
N VAL A 183 -17.57 -15.68 44.12
CA VAL A 183 -18.22 -16.94 43.78
C VAL A 183 -17.38 -18.13 44.26
N SER A 184 -16.06 -18.13 44.06
CA SER A 184 -15.14 -19.16 44.56
C SER A 184 -15.20 -19.29 46.08
N THR A 185 -15.22 -18.16 46.80
CA THR A 185 -15.40 -18.13 48.25
C THR A 185 -16.75 -18.73 48.67
N ASN A 186 -17.83 -18.35 47.98
CA ASN A 186 -19.16 -18.88 48.25
C ASN A 186 -19.25 -20.39 47.95
N ILE A 187 -18.62 -20.85 46.87
CA ILE A 187 -18.54 -22.27 46.51
C ILE A 187 -17.78 -23.04 47.60
N LYS A 188 -16.67 -22.52 48.11
CA LYS A 188 -15.94 -23.13 49.24
C LYS A 188 -16.77 -23.17 50.52
N ALA A 189 -17.52 -22.10 50.82
CA ALA A 189 -18.43 -22.09 51.95
C ALA A 189 -19.51 -23.16 51.80
N MET A 190 -20.08 -23.28 50.59
CA MET A 190 -21.07 -24.31 50.26
C MET A 190 -20.47 -25.72 50.34
N GLU A 191 -19.24 -25.92 49.86
CA GLU A 191 -18.49 -27.17 50.02
C GLU A 191 -18.37 -27.56 51.50
N ASN A 192 -17.97 -26.62 52.36
CA ASN A 192 -17.88 -26.85 53.81
C ASN A 192 -19.24 -27.19 54.42
N VAL A 193 -20.33 -26.56 53.95
CA VAL A 193 -21.69 -26.89 54.39
C VAL A 193 -22.06 -28.30 53.95
N PHE A 194 -21.78 -28.69 52.71
CA PHE A 194 -22.02 -30.05 52.21
C PHE A 194 -21.21 -31.10 52.97
N GLN A 195 -19.93 -30.83 53.24
CA GLN A 195 -19.08 -31.71 54.04
C GLN A 195 -19.64 -31.95 55.45
N LYS A 196 -20.28 -30.95 56.05
CA LYS A 196 -20.95 -31.08 57.36
C LYS A 196 -22.34 -31.71 57.24
N ALA A 197 -23.09 -31.39 56.20
CA ALA A 197 -24.47 -31.84 56.03
C ALA A 197 -24.57 -33.32 55.65
N ILE A 198 -23.69 -33.84 54.79
CA ILE A 198 -23.74 -35.25 54.35
C ILE A 198 -23.65 -36.23 55.55
N PRO A 199 -22.69 -36.09 56.48
CA PRO A 199 -22.64 -36.91 57.67
C PRO A 199 -23.89 -36.76 58.55
N THR A 200 -24.34 -35.54 58.82
CA THR A 200 -25.54 -35.29 59.63
C THR A 200 -26.80 -35.91 59.01
N PHE A 201 -26.97 -35.82 57.70
CA PHE A 201 -28.09 -36.48 57.01
C PHE A 201 -27.98 -38.01 57.12
N THR A 202 -26.78 -38.57 56.99
CA THR A 202 -26.54 -40.01 57.13
C THR A 202 -26.84 -40.50 58.54
N GLU A 203 -26.38 -39.76 59.56
CA GLU A 203 -26.68 -40.01 60.98
C GLU A 203 -28.19 -39.99 61.22
N ASN A 204 -28.88 -38.92 60.80
CA ASN A 204 -30.32 -38.75 60.97
C ASN A 204 -31.13 -39.85 60.27
N ILE A 205 -30.74 -40.26 59.06
CA ILE A 205 -31.39 -41.37 58.33
C ILE A 205 -31.17 -42.69 59.07
N ASN A 206 -29.96 -42.93 59.60
CA ASN A 206 -29.67 -44.13 60.39
C ASN A 206 -30.46 -44.16 61.71
N GLU A 207 -30.59 -43.02 62.40
CA GLU A 207 -31.44 -42.91 63.59
C GLU A 207 -32.92 -43.14 63.28
N LEU A 208 -33.41 -42.59 62.16
CA LEU A 208 -34.76 -42.82 61.69
C LEU A 208 -35.00 -44.30 61.35
N ALA A 209 -34.06 -44.94 60.67
CA ALA A 209 -34.12 -46.37 60.37
C ALA A 209 -34.18 -47.21 61.66
N ARG A 210 -33.35 -46.88 62.67
CA ARG A 210 -33.36 -47.55 63.98
C ARG A 210 -34.65 -47.34 64.76
N THR A 211 -35.22 -46.15 64.73
CA THR A 211 -36.50 -45.85 65.40
C THR A 211 -37.67 -46.55 64.72
N VAL A 212 -37.68 -46.66 63.38
CA VAL A 212 -38.67 -47.46 62.65
C VAL A 212 -38.53 -48.95 62.98
N GLU A 213 -37.31 -49.48 63.03
CA GLU A 213 -37.03 -50.88 63.41
C GLU A 213 -37.52 -51.20 64.83
N SER A 214 -37.25 -50.32 65.79
CA SER A 214 -37.69 -50.50 67.19
C SER A 214 -39.21 -50.44 67.31
N LEU A 215 -39.87 -49.50 66.63
CA LEU A 215 -41.34 -49.44 66.53
C LEU A 215 -41.94 -50.71 65.94
N LYS A 216 -41.34 -51.24 64.87
CA LYS A 216 -41.77 -52.50 64.22
C LYS A 216 -41.66 -53.69 65.16
N ASN A 217 -40.59 -53.76 65.96
CA ASN A 217 -40.40 -54.84 66.95
C ASN A 217 -41.38 -54.76 68.13
N ILE A 218 -41.70 -53.56 68.61
CA ILE A 218 -42.73 -53.35 69.65
C ILE A 218 -44.11 -53.77 69.13
N SER A 219 -44.45 -53.38 67.90
CA SER A 219 -45.69 -53.78 67.22
C SER A 219 -45.81 -55.31 67.09
N ARG A 220 -44.73 -55.99 66.70
CA ARG A 220 -44.69 -57.47 66.64
C ARG A 220 -44.85 -58.13 68.00
N LYS A 221 -44.26 -57.59 69.07
CA LYS A 221 -44.41 -58.13 70.43
C LYS A 221 -45.83 -57.99 70.98
N ARG A 222 -46.57 -56.93 70.61
CA ARG A 222 -47.98 -56.76 71.02
C ARG A 222 -48.97 -57.65 70.27
N LYS A 223 -48.57 -58.27 69.16
CA LYS A 223 -49.41 -59.19 68.35
C LYS A 223 -49.23 -60.68 68.70
N LYS A 224 -48.27 -61.01 69.56
CA LYS A 224 -48.11 -62.35 70.16
C LYS A 224 -48.66 -62.32 71.58
#